data_AF-X0Y9B5-F1
#
_entry.id   AF-X0Y9B5-F1
#
_cell.length_a   1.000
_cell.length_b   1.000
_cell.length_c   1.000
_cell.angle_alpha   90.00
_cell.angle_beta   90.00
_cell.angle_gamma   90.00
#
_symmetry.space_group_name_H-M   'P 1'
#
loop_
_entity.id
_entity.type
_entity.pdbx_description
1 polymer ?
#
loop_
_entity_poly.entity_id
_entity_poly.type
_entity_poly.pdbx_seq_one_letter_code
_entity_poly.pdbx_strand_id
1 'polypeptide(L)' 'MNISKSFLDVKALQEVNLSINENEIVGLVGENGAGKSTLVKILAGVYKADRGKISI' A
#
# COMPACT_ATOMS: atom_id res chain seq x y z
N MET A 1 4.54 -8.75 -2.51
CA MET A 1 3.88 -7.81 -3.45
C MET A 1 4.79 -6.62 -3.64
N ASN A 2 5.23 -6.20 -4.84
CA ASN A 2 6.14 -5.05 -4.99
C ASN A 2 5.39 -3.74 -5.25
N ILE A 3 4.52 -3.33 -4.32
CA ILE A 3 3.60 -2.20 -4.55
C ILE A 3 4.35 -0.87 -4.53
N SER A 4 4.23 -0.11 -5.61
CA SER A 4 4.72 1.27 -5.68
C SER A 4 3.62 2.21 -6.14
N LYS A 5 3.61 3.42 -5.57
CA LYS A 5 2.66 4.48 -5.94
C LYS A 5 3.31 5.85 -5.81
N SER A 6 3.21 6.65 -6.86
CA SER A 6 3.61 8.05 -6.86
C SER A 6 2.42 8.94 -7.22
N PHE A 7 2.43 10.16 -6.69
CA PHE A 7 1.54 11.24 -7.09
C PHE A 7 2.41 12.43 -7.46
N LEU A 8 2.44 12.78 -8.75
CA LEU A 8 3.41 13.75 -9.28
C LEU A 8 4.83 13.36 -8.83
N ASP A 9 5.53 14.28 -8.15
CA ASP A 9 6.91 14.09 -7.68
C ASP A 9 7.00 13.39 -6.30
N VAL A 10 5.87 13.05 -5.69
CA VAL A 10 5.84 12.42 -4.35
C VAL A 10 5.70 10.91 -4.47
N LYS A 11 6.72 10.17 -4.04
CA LYS A 11 6.67 8.72 -3.88
C LYS A 11 5.91 8.36 -2.60
N ALA A 12 4.62 8.09 -2.72
CA ALA A 12 3.79 7.72 -1.58
C ALA A 12 4.04 6.29 -1.09
N LEU A 13 4.38 5.36 -1.98
CA LEU A 13 4.79 4.00 -1.65
C LEU A 13 5.96 3.59 -2.55
N GLN A 14 6.98 2.96 -1.97
CA GLN A 14 8.15 2.46 -2.68
C GLN A 14 8.37 1.00 -2.33
N GLU A 15 8.09 0.12 -3.28
CA GLU A 15 8.37 -1.34 -3.21
C GLU A 15 7.85 -2.02 -1.93
N VAL A 16 6.66 -1.61 -1.49
CA VAL A 16 6.03 -2.12 -0.26
C VAL A 16 5.58 -3.55 -0.46
N ASN A 17 6.15 -4.45 0.34
CA ASN A 17 5.78 -5.86 0.45
C ASN A 17 4.99 -6.11 1.74
N LEU A 18 3.82 -6.73 1.58
CA LEU A 18 2.93 -7.13 2.66
C LEU A 18 2.37 -8.51 2.32
N SER A 19 2.17 -9.32 3.34
CA SER A 19 1.42 -10.58 3.30
C SER A 19 0.52 -10.58 4.53
N ILE A 20 -0.76 -10.88 4.36
CA ILE A 20 -1.74 -10.95 5.44
C ILE A 20 -2.34 -12.34 5.38
N ASN A 21 -2.33 -13.05 6.50
CA ASN A 21 -2.90 -14.38 6.61
C ASN A 21 -4.39 -14.33 6.90
N GLU A 22 -5.09 -15.44 6.66
CA GLU A 22 -6.49 -15.57 7.05
C GLU A 22 -6.66 -15.36 8.56
N ASN A 23 -7.68 -14.59 8.95
CA ASN A 23 -7.97 -14.21 10.34
C ASN A 23 -6.90 -13.34 11.04
N GLU A 24 -5.96 -12.74 10.30
CA GLU A 24 -4.96 -11.83 10.86
C GLU A 24 -5.50 -10.39 11.00
N ILE A 25 -5.32 -9.78 12.17
CA ILE A 25 -5.61 -8.35 12.40
C ILE A 25 -4.31 -7.56 12.29
N VAL A 26 -4.22 -6.68 11.29
CA VAL A 26 -3.03 -5.88 11.02
C VAL A 26 -3.29 -4.40 11.30
N GLY A 27 -2.44 -3.79 12.12
CA GLY A 27 -2.40 -2.34 12.33
C GLY A 27 -1.31 -1.69 11.48
N LEU A 28 -1.66 -0.64 10.73
CA LEU A 28 -0.70 0.13 9.94
C LEU A 28 -0.35 1.44 10.66
N VAL A 29 0.89 1.55 11.14
CA VAL A 29 1.38 2.69 11.94
C VAL A 29 2.51 3.42 11.24
N GLY A 30 2.73 4.68 11.62
CA GLY A 30 3.75 5.57 11.02
C GLY A 30 3.30 7.02 11.04
N GLU A 31 4.19 7.95 10.69
CA GLU A 31 3.92 9.39 10.72
C GLU A 31 2.90 9.84 9.65
N ASN A 32 2.34 11.04 9.83
CA ASN A 32 1.49 11.65 8.81
C ASN A 32 2.27 11.83 7.51
N GLY A 33 1.69 11.40 6.39
CA GLY A 33 2.36 11.42 5.09
C GLY A 33 3.16 10.16 4.75
N ALA A 34 3.36 9.21 5.68
CA ALA A 34 4.12 7.97 5.44
C ALA A 34 3.49 6.96 4.46
N GLY A 35 2.43 7.34 3.73
CA GLY A 35 1.80 6.48 2.72
C GLY A 35 0.73 5.51 3.26
N LYS A 36 0.41 5.53 4.56
CA LYS A 36 -0.54 4.60 5.19
C LYS A 36 -1.91 4.54 4.49
N SER A 37 -2.57 5.69 4.36
CA SER A 37 -3.87 5.77 3.68
C SER A 37 -3.78 5.44 2.20
N THR A 38 -2.63 5.68 1.56
CA THR A 38 -2.39 5.29 0.17
C THR A 38 -2.37 3.76 0.04
N LEU A 39 -1.65 3.06 0.94
CA LEU A 39 -1.62 1.61 0.95
C LEU A 39 -3.01 1.01 1.17
N VAL A 40 -3.75 1.52 2.17
CA VAL A 40 -5.13 1.06 2.45
C VAL A 40 -6.05 1.28 1.25
N LYS A 41 -5.98 2.43 0.58
CA LYS A 41 -6.79 2.70 -0.62
C LYS A 41 -6.44 1.80 -1.80
N ILE A 42 -5.19 1.38 -1.93
CA ILE A 42 -4.79 0.42 -2.96
C ILE A 42 -5.31 -0.99 -2.63
N LEU A 43 -5.18 -1.43 -1.37
CA LEU A 43 -5.73 -2.72 -0.92
C LEU A 43 -7.26 -2.78 -1.08
N ALA A 44 -7.96 -1.67 -0.83
CA ALA A 44 -9.41 -1.55 -1.00
C ALA A 44 -9.85 -1.38 -2.47
N GLY A 45 -8.92 -1.35 -3.44
CA GLY A 45 -9.24 -1.17 -4.87
C GLY A 45 -9.62 0.24 -5.29
N VAL A 46 -9.56 1.24 -4.39
CA VAL A 46 -9.86 2.65 -4.68
C VAL A 46 -8.77 3.27 -5.56
N TYR A 47 -7.51 2.90 -5.34
CA TYR A 47 -6.39 3.32 -6.17
C TYR A 47 -5.73 2.13 -6.84
N LYS A 48 -5.32 2.32 -8.09
CA LYS A 48 -4.43 1.39 -8.78
C LYS A 48 -2.98 1.71 -8.42
N ALA A 49 -2.22 0.70 -8.01
CA ALA A 49 -0.78 0.79 -7.88
C ALA A 49 -0.13 1.08 -9.25
N ASP A 50 0.98 1.81 -9.26
CA ASP A 50 1.71 2.08 -10.51
C ASP A 50 2.56 0.86 -10.89
N ARG A 51 3.05 0.12 -9.89
CA ARG A 51 3.78 -1.15 -10.04
C ARG A 51 3.40 -2.15 -8.97
N GLY A 52 3.68 -3.43 -9.25
CA GLY A 52 3.33 -4.54 -8.39
C GLY A 52 1.91 -5.04 -8.62
N LYS A 53 1.53 -6.09 -7.89
CA LYS A 53 0.22 -6.72 -7.98
C LYS A 53 -0.24 -7.15 -6.60
N ILE A 54 -1.54 -7.06 -6.37
CA ILE A 54 -2.22 -7.66 -5.23
C ILE A 54 -2.78 -9.02 -5.65
N SER A 55 -2.57 -10.01 -4.79
CA SER A 55 -3.19 -11.34 -4.87
C SER A 55 -3.94 -11.60 -3.57
N ILE A 56 -5.10 -12.23 -3.69
CA ILE A 56 -5.93 -12.70 -2.57
C ILE A 56 -5.84 -14.22 -2.57
#